data_AF-D2KR03-F1
#
_entry.id   AF-D2KR03-F1
#
_cell.length_a   1.000
_cell.length_b   1.000
_cell.length_c   1.000
_cell.angle_alpha   90.00
_cell.angle_beta   90.00
_cell.angle_gamma   90.00
#
_symmetry.space_group_name_H-M   'P 1'
#
loop_
_entity.id
_entity.type
_entity.pdbx_description
1 polymer ?
#
loop_
_entity_poly.entity_id
_entity_poly.type
_entity_poly.pdbx_seq_one_letter_code
_entity_poly.pdbx_strand_id
1 'polypeptide(L)'
;LDKASVMRLTIAYLKAQSLLDNVPINAKGGSAHENHAADALLLKALEGFLLVLSQEGDIVYLSENVSQHLGLAQIDLIGQSIYEFSHPCDHDEIKEVLSLRVTSVNNNHPNAAAVSLPLTTPESRSFFLRLKCTLT
;
A
#
# COMPACT_ATOMS: atom_id res chain seq x y z
N LEU A 1 -0.83 23.98 6.59
CA LEU A 1 0.14 22.88 6.46
C LEU A 1 1.45 23.34 7.08
N ASP A 2 1.98 22.61 8.05
CA ASP A 2 3.24 22.97 8.71
C ASP A 2 4.47 22.45 7.93
N LYS A 3 5.65 22.98 8.27
CA LYS A 3 6.91 22.64 7.59
C LYS A 3 7.25 21.15 7.67
N ALA A 4 6.96 20.50 8.81
CA ALA A 4 7.25 19.09 8.98
C ALA A 4 6.33 18.23 8.09
N SER A 5 5.04 18.57 8.01
CA SER A 5 4.09 17.90 7.13
C SER A 5 4.44 18.06 5.65
N VAL A 6 4.90 19.23 5.21
CA VAL A 6 5.40 19.43 3.84
C VAL A 6 6.58 18.51 3.55
N MET A 7 7.58 18.46 4.43
CA MET A 7 8.74 17.58 4.25
C MET A 7 8.33 16.11 4.23
N ARG A 8 7.48 15.70 5.17
CA ARG A 8 6.99 14.32 5.32
C ARG A 8 6.22 13.86 4.07
N LEU A 9 5.26 14.68 3.59
CA LEU A 9 4.51 14.39 2.38
C LEU A 9 5.43 14.33 1.14
N THR A 10 6.43 15.22 1.06
CA THR A 10 7.41 15.21 -0.04
C THR A 10 8.23 13.92 -0.05
N ILE A 11 8.70 13.44 1.11
CA ILE A 11 9.43 12.17 1.21
C ILE A 11 8.53 11.00 0.82
N ALA A 12 7.29 10.96 1.31
CA ALA A 12 6.33 9.92 0.93
C ALA A 12 6.04 9.91 -0.58
N TYR A 13 5.89 11.09 -1.19
CA TYR A 13 5.71 11.23 -2.62
C TYR A 13 6.91 10.68 -3.43
N LEU A 14 8.14 11.02 -3.03
CA LEU A 14 9.34 10.50 -3.67
C LEU A 14 9.47 8.97 -3.53
N LYS A 15 9.12 8.42 -2.36
CA LYS A 15 9.02 6.96 -2.16
C LYS A 15 7.98 6.34 -3.11
N ALA A 16 6.80 6.95 -3.25
CA ALA A 16 5.74 6.48 -4.14
C ALA A 16 6.19 6.46 -5.61
N GLN A 17 6.86 7.53 -6.08
CA GLN A 17 7.41 7.58 -7.43
C GLN A 17 8.45 6.50 -7.69
N SER A 18 9.36 6.26 -6.74
CA SER A 18 10.36 5.19 -6.86
C SER A 18 9.72 3.80 -6.97
N LEU A 19 8.55 3.57 -6.36
CA LEU A 19 7.80 2.32 -6.54
C LEU A 19 7.18 2.23 -7.94
N LEU A 20 6.66 3.33 -8.48
CA LEU A 20 6.05 3.40 -9.81
C LEU A 20 7.07 3.14 -10.93
N ASP A 21 8.31 3.58 -10.77
CA ASP A 21 9.40 3.31 -11.74
C ASP A 21 9.70 1.80 -11.88
N ASN A 22 9.39 1.01 -10.84
CA ASN A 22 9.55 -0.44 -10.85
C ASN A 22 8.33 -1.19 -11.39
N VAL A 23 7.20 -0.50 -11.65
CA VAL A 23 6.02 -1.10 -12.27
C VAL A 23 6.18 -0.98 -13.79
N PRO A 24 6.21 -2.08 -14.56
CA PRO A 24 6.15 -2.00 -16.01
C PRO A 24 4.75 -1.54 -16.42
N ILE A 25 4.54 -0.23 -16.42
CA ILE A 25 3.30 0.37 -16.90
C ILE A 25 3.34 0.23 -18.43
N ASN A 26 2.57 -0.73 -18.97
CA ASN A 26 2.13 -0.69 -20.36
C ASN A 26 1.18 0.51 -20.52
N ALA A 27 1.74 1.72 -20.46
CA ALA A 27 1.01 2.96 -20.57
C ALA A 27 0.59 3.14 -22.04
N LYS A 28 -0.51 2.50 -22.43
CA LYS A 28 -1.33 3.10 -23.48
C LYS A 28 -1.79 4.45 -22.94
N GLY A 29 -1.31 5.52 -23.56
CA GLY A 29 -1.61 6.90 -23.21
C GLY A 29 -3.11 7.22 -23.30
N GLY A 30 -3.87 6.84 -22.28
CA GLY A 30 -5.17 7.40 -21.99
C GLY A 30 -4.99 8.81 -21.45
N SER A 31 -5.81 9.74 -21.92
CA SER A 31 -5.77 11.13 -21.45
C SER A 31 -5.94 11.18 -19.92
N ALA A 32 -5.20 12.06 -19.23
CA ALA A 32 -5.28 12.19 -17.76
C ALA A 32 -6.73 12.38 -17.25
N HIS A 33 -7.61 12.91 -18.09
CA HIS A 33 -9.01 13.17 -17.78
C HIS A 33 -9.90 11.92 -17.74
N GLU A 34 -9.58 10.87 -18.52
CA GLU A 34 -10.33 9.60 -18.51
C GLU A 34 -9.97 8.74 -17.29
N ASN A 35 -8.71 8.81 -16.86
CA ASN A 35 -8.24 8.06 -15.69
C ASN A 35 -8.90 8.54 -14.39
N HIS A 36 -9.10 9.85 -14.21
CA HIS A 36 -9.77 10.38 -13.01
C HIS A 36 -11.24 9.95 -12.87
N ALA A 37 -11.97 9.84 -13.98
CA ALA A 37 -13.34 9.35 -13.95
C ALA A 37 -13.41 7.86 -13.60
N ALA A 38 -12.48 7.06 -14.13
CA ALA A 38 -12.37 5.64 -13.81
C ALA A 38 -11.98 5.42 -12.33
N ASP A 39 -11.03 6.20 -11.80
CA ASP A 39 -10.61 6.14 -10.40
C ASP A 39 -11.76 6.46 -9.43
N ALA A 40 -12.56 7.48 -9.76
CA ALA A 40 -13.74 7.85 -8.97
C ALA A 40 -14.79 6.73 -8.96
N LEU A 41 -15.02 6.07 -10.10
CA LEU A 41 -15.94 4.92 -10.18
C LEU A 41 -15.40 3.71 -9.40
N LEU A 42 -14.09 3.45 -9.46
CA LEU A 42 -13.44 2.39 -8.70
C LEU A 42 -13.63 2.59 -7.20
N LEU A 43 -13.32 3.78 -6.68
CA LEU A 43 -13.49 4.09 -5.25
C LEU A 43 -14.96 3.99 -4.82
N LYS A 44 -15.89 4.38 -5.70
CA LYS A 44 -17.33 4.25 -5.43
C LYS A 44 -17.78 2.79 -5.38
N ALA A 45 -17.23 1.92 -6.24
CA ALA A 45 -17.55 0.50 -6.25
C ALA A 45 -16.87 -0.28 -5.11
N LEU A 46 -15.72 0.19 -4.63
CA LEU A 46 -14.97 -0.42 -3.53
C LEU A 46 -15.71 -0.31 -2.19
N GLU A 47 -16.57 0.71 -2.02
CA GLU A 47 -17.18 1.08 -0.73
C GLU A 47 -16.15 1.15 0.40
N GLY A 48 -14.97 1.71 0.04
CA GLY A 48 -13.79 1.75 0.88
C GLY A 48 -12.76 2.71 0.34
N PHE A 49 -11.52 2.57 0.79
CA PHE A 49 -10.41 3.41 0.37
C PHE A 49 -9.20 2.56 0.00
N LEU A 50 -8.32 3.11 -0.83
CA LEU A 50 -7.06 2.49 -1.18
C LEU A 50 -5.98 2.89 -0.18
N LEU A 51 -5.20 1.92 0.29
CA LEU A 51 -4.05 2.10 1.16
C LEU A 51 -2.84 1.40 0.53
N VAL A 52 -1.73 2.12 0.45
CA VAL A 52 -0.44 1.58 0.00
C VAL A 52 0.58 1.78 1.10
N LEU A 53 1.20 0.69 1.51
CA LEU A 53 2.23 0.65 2.54
C LEU A 53 3.60 0.33 1.94
N SER A 54 4.65 0.85 2.55
CA SER A 54 6.01 0.34 2.35
C SER A 54 6.18 -1.02 3.03
N GLN A 55 7.29 -1.70 2.77
CA GLN A 55 7.61 -2.97 3.43
C GLN A 55 7.78 -2.82 4.95
N GLU A 56 8.19 -1.63 5.39
CA GLU A 56 8.33 -1.26 6.81
C GLU A 56 7.00 -0.85 7.45
N GLY A 57 5.94 -0.69 6.66
CA GLY A 57 4.61 -0.28 7.13
C GLY A 57 4.39 1.24 7.14
N ASP A 58 5.23 2.03 6.46
CA ASP A 58 4.95 3.46 6.25
C ASP A 58 3.80 3.62 5.26
N ILE A 59 2.87 4.54 5.53
CA ILE A 59 1.78 4.88 4.62
C ILE A 59 2.35 5.73 3.47
N VAL A 60 2.48 5.14 2.29
CA VAL A 60 3.05 5.80 1.11
C VAL A 60 1.97 6.52 0.30
N TYR A 61 0.77 5.94 0.23
CA TYR A 61 -0.37 6.53 -0.43
C TYR A 61 -1.69 6.11 0.24
N LEU A 62 -2.66 7.02 0.20
CA LEU A 62 -4.05 6.81 0.60
C LEU A 62 -4.95 7.48 -0.44
N SER A 63 -6.14 6.96 -0.71
CA SER A 63 -7.13 7.71 -1.49
C SER A 63 -7.75 8.85 -0.65
N GLU A 64 -8.17 9.94 -1.30
CA GLU A 64 -8.67 11.15 -0.61
C GLU A 64 -9.92 10.88 0.24
N ASN A 65 -10.72 9.87 -0.13
CA ASN A 65 -11.93 9.47 0.59
C ASN A 65 -11.66 8.74 1.92
N VAL A 66 -10.40 8.52 2.33
CA VAL A 66 -10.07 7.94 3.65
C VAL A 66 -10.71 8.72 4.80
N SER A 67 -10.80 10.04 4.66
CA SER A 67 -11.45 10.92 5.64
C SER A 67 -12.92 10.59 5.87
N GLN A 68 -13.62 10.09 4.86
CA GLN A 68 -15.02 9.68 4.95
C GLN A 68 -15.20 8.34 5.67
N HIS A 69 -14.14 7.53 5.79
CA HIS A 69 -14.18 6.19 6.39
C HIS A 69 -13.56 6.15 7.79
N LEU A 70 -12.52 6.96 8.05
CA LEU A 70 -11.81 6.98 9.33
C LEU A 70 -11.99 8.30 10.09
N GLY A 71 -12.48 9.37 9.46
CA GLY A 71 -12.57 10.70 10.09
C GLY A 71 -11.21 11.41 10.22
N LEU A 72 -10.15 10.87 9.62
CA LEU A 72 -8.79 11.40 9.65
C LEU A 72 -8.41 11.98 8.28
N ALA A 73 -7.75 13.13 8.27
CA ALA A 73 -7.32 13.75 7.02
C ALA A 73 -6.15 12.96 6.40
N GLN A 74 -6.20 12.75 5.09
CA GLN A 74 -5.16 12.04 4.33
C GLN A 74 -3.75 12.59 4.60
N ILE A 75 -3.62 13.92 4.73
CA ILE A 75 -2.36 14.62 4.97
C ILE A 75 -1.73 14.33 6.34
N ASP A 76 -2.55 13.95 7.32
CA ASP A 76 -2.11 13.57 8.66
C ASP A 76 -1.65 12.11 8.71
N LEU A 77 -2.05 11.31 7.72
CA LEU A 77 -1.76 9.87 7.64
C LEU A 77 -0.54 9.56 6.76
N ILE A 78 -0.40 10.24 5.61
CA ILE A 78 0.70 9.94 4.68
C ILE A 78 2.07 10.18 5.32
N GLY A 79 2.98 9.21 5.15
CA GLY A 79 4.32 9.22 5.71
C GLY A 79 4.39 8.80 7.18
N GLN A 80 3.27 8.52 7.83
CA GLN A 80 3.23 7.93 9.17
C GLN A 80 3.22 6.40 9.08
N SER A 81 3.54 5.74 10.19
CA SER A 81 3.49 4.29 10.27
C SER A 81 2.05 3.79 10.47
N ILE A 82 1.66 2.72 9.76
CA ILE A 82 0.34 2.09 9.93
C ILE A 82 0.11 1.61 11.37
N TYR A 83 1.17 1.28 12.10
CA TYR A 83 1.10 0.81 13.49
C TYR A 83 0.59 1.88 14.46
N GLU A 84 0.65 3.17 14.09
CA GLU A 84 0.07 4.27 14.89
C GLU A 84 -1.46 4.30 14.80
N PHE A 85 -2.03 3.71 13.74
CA PHE A 85 -3.46 3.75 13.44
C PHE A 85 -4.13 2.39 13.53
N SER A 86 -3.38 1.30 13.61
CA SER A 86 -3.91 -0.05 13.78
C SER A 86 -3.96 -0.48 15.24
N HIS A 87 -4.91 -1.37 15.55
CA HIS A 87 -5.01 -1.97 16.87
C HIS A 87 -3.76 -2.84 17.17
N PRO A 88 -3.14 -2.74 18.37
CA PRO A 88 -1.89 -3.46 18.69
C PRO A 88 -1.95 -4.97 18.50
N CYS A 89 -3.09 -5.61 18.78
CA CYS A 89 -3.26 -7.05 18.57
C CYS A 89 -3.19 -7.49 17.09
N ASP A 90 -3.31 -6.57 16.14
CA ASP A 90 -3.25 -6.88 14.70
C ASP A 90 -1.82 -6.65 14.14
N HIS A 91 -0.87 -6.14 14.94
CA HIS A 91 0.45 -5.73 14.47
C HIS A 91 1.30 -6.89 13.94
N ASP A 92 1.18 -8.07 14.55
CA ASP A 92 1.95 -9.23 14.10
C ASP A 92 1.44 -9.77 12.77
N GLU A 93 0.13 -9.73 12.52
CA GLU A 93 -0.48 -10.09 11.24
C GLU A 93 -0.06 -9.11 10.13
N ILE A 94 -0.02 -7.80 10.42
CA ILE A 94 0.50 -6.80 9.48
C ILE A 94 1.96 -7.11 9.10
N LYS A 95 2.82 -7.43 10.07
CA LYS A 95 4.22 -7.78 9.81
C LYS A 95 4.35 -9.04 8.96
N GLU A 96 3.54 -10.06 9.24
CA GLU A 96 3.53 -11.29 8.45
C GLU A 96 3.17 -11.00 6.99
N VAL A 97 2.10 -10.23 6.76
CA VAL A 97 1.64 -9.84 5.42
C VAL A 97 2.70 -9.02 4.67
N LEU A 98 3.42 -8.11 5.35
CA LEU A 98 4.45 -7.24 4.76
C LEU A 98 5.81 -7.93 4.55
N SER A 99 6.21 -8.85 5.43
CA SER A 99 7.54 -9.50 5.40
C SER A 99 7.70 -10.49 4.24
N LEU A 100 6.60 -11.08 3.78
CA LEU A 100 6.61 -12.13 2.79
C LEU A 100 6.59 -11.58 1.35
N ARG A 101 7.69 -10.98 0.88
CA ARG A 101 8.01 -10.91 -0.56
C ARG A 101 9.51 -11.00 -0.86
N VAL A 102 9.80 -11.84 -1.86
CA VAL A 102 11.08 -12.20 -2.50
C VAL A 102 11.87 -13.29 -1.79
N THR A 103 11.41 -14.54 -1.90
CA THR A 103 12.33 -15.69 -1.97
C THR A 103 13.12 -15.54 -3.28
N SER A 104 14.21 -14.77 -3.24
CA SER A 104 15.20 -14.81 -4.31
C SER A 104 15.83 -16.19 -4.25
N VAL A 105 15.57 -17.03 -5.24
CA VAL A 105 16.20 -18.35 -5.35
C VAL A 105 17.69 -18.12 -5.50
N ASN A 106 18.43 -18.24 -4.39
CA ASN A 106 19.87 -18.18 -4.39
C ASN A 106 20.38 -19.51 -4.99
N ASN A 107 20.54 -19.55 -6.30
CA ASN A 107 21.04 -20.70 -7.05
C ASN A 107 22.54 -20.93 -6.78
N ASN A 108 22.89 -21.50 -5.62
CA ASN A 108 24.27 -21.95 -5.35
C ASN A 108 24.37 -23.38 -4.78
N HIS A 109 23.32 -24.21 -4.90
CA HIS A 109 23.47 -25.63 -4.58
C HIS A 109 22.64 -26.51 -5.53
N PRO A 110 23.28 -27.35 -6.37
CA PRO A 110 22.59 -28.43 -7.04
C PRO A 110 22.35 -29.52 -5.98
N ASN A 111 21.13 -30.07 -5.96
CA ASN A 111 20.73 -31.28 -5.24
C ASN A 111 20.10 -31.09 -3.84
N ALA A 112 18.87 -30.58 -3.80
CA ALA A 112 17.85 -31.04 -2.86
C ALA A 112 16.50 -31.07 -3.59
N ALA A 113 15.82 -32.22 -3.49
CA ALA A 113 14.76 -32.66 -4.38
C ALA A 113 13.50 -31.79 -4.36
N ALA A 114 12.88 -31.70 -5.53
CA ALA A 114 11.71 -30.94 -5.87
C ALA A 114 10.46 -31.34 -5.07
N VAL A 115 9.83 -30.34 -4.44
CA VAL A 115 8.48 -29.92 -4.84
C VAL A 115 8.53 -28.40 -5.05
N SER A 116 9.36 -28.00 -6.03
CA SER A 116 9.24 -26.69 -6.65
C SER A 116 8.15 -26.81 -7.72
N LEU A 117 6.94 -26.40 -7.40
CA LEU A 117 5.98 -25.97 -8.41
C LEU A 117 6.24 -24.48 -8.68
N PRO A 118 6.73 -24.12 -9.88
CA PRO A 118 6.87 -22.74 -10.30
C PRO A 118 5.54 -22.28 -10.91
N LEU A 119 4.72 -21.64 -10.09
CA LEU A 119 3.45 -20.99 -10.44
C LEU A 119 3.13 -20.16 -9.18
N THR A 120 2.79 -18.88 -9.13
CA THR A 120 2.20 -17.96 -10.09
C THR A 120 1.93 -16.68 -9.30
N THR A 121 1.98 -15.52 -9.96
CA THR A 121 1.30 -14.28 -9.53
C THR A 121 1.73 -13.64 -8.19
N PRO A 122 1.69 -12.30 -8.06
CA PRO A 122 1.69 -11.69 -6.73
C PRO A 122 0.51 -12.28 -5.96
N GLU A 123 0.77 -13.12 -4.95
CA GLU A 123 -0.30 -13.68 -4.11
C GLU A 123 -1.10 -12.52 -3.53
N SER A 124 -2.37 -12.41 -3.93
CA SER A 124 -3.33 -11.50 -3.31
C SER A 124 -3.59 -12.03 -1.91
N ARG A 125 -3.34 -11.18 -0.91
CA ARG A 125 -3.57 -11.51 0.50
C ARG A 125 -4.75 -10.71 1.01
N SER A 126 -5.53 -11.33 1.86
CA SER A 126 -6.67 -10.71 2.52
C SER A 126 -6.59 -11.05 3.99
N PHE A 127 -6.69 -10.03 4.83
CA PHE A 127 -6.68 -10.14 6.27
C PHE A 127 -7.57 -9.04 6.86
N PHE A 128 -7.93 -9.16 8.13
CA PHE A 128 -8.73 -8.16 8.82
C PHE A 128 -7.81 -7.22 9.58
N LEU A 129 -8.10 -5.93 9.51
CA LEU A 129 -7.33 -4.92 10.22
C LEU A 129 -8.27 -3.95 10.94
N ARG A 130 -8.12 -3.80 12.25
CA ARG A 130 -8.84 -2.77 13.01
C ARG A 130 -8.06 -1.48 12.92
N LEU A 131 -8.68 -0.47 12.34
CA LEU A 131 -8.13 0.88 12.23
C LEU A 131 -8.84 1.83 13.18
N LYS A 132 -8.09 2.82 13.65
CA LYS A 132 -8.61 3.96 14.41
C LYS A 132 -9.60 4.74 13.54
N CYS A 133 -10.78 4.99 14.10
CA CYS A 133 -11.83 5.80 13.50
C CYS A 133 -12.25 6.91 14.47
N THR A 134 -12.43 8.13 13.96
CA THR A 134 -12.85 9.32 14.70
C THR A 134 -14.19 9.88 14.22
N LEU A 135 -14.91 9.13 13.37
CA LEU A 135 -16.27 9.46 12.98
C LEU A 135 -17.21 9.24 14.18
N THR A 136 -18.11 10.18 14.40
CA THR A 136 -19.12 10.18 15.48
C THR A 136 -20.53 10.11 14.91
#